data_AF-A0A1W6K292-F1
#
_entry.id   AF-A0A1W6K292-F1
#
_cell.length_a   1.000
_cell.length_b   1.000
_cell.length_c   1.000
_cell.angle_alpha   90.00
_cell.angle_beta   90.00
_cell.angle_gamma   90.00
#
_symmetry.space_group_name_H-M   'P 1'
#
loop_
_entity.id
_entity.type
_entity.pdbx_description
1 polymer ?
#
loop_
_entity_poly.entity_id
_entity_poly.type
_entity_poly.pdbx_seq_one_letter_code
_entity_poly.pdbx_strand_id
1 'polypeptide(L)' 'MKVADVLIVEDLSNKISENKVKEALSNINVNEVEKVIINKVHIPSFSDDNIIGIHVIVREVAEA' A
#
# COMPACT_ATOMS: atom_id res chain seq x y z
N MET A 1 -19.16 2.01 0.91
CA MET A 1 -17.98 1.46 0.22
C MET A 1 -16.76 1.50 1.14
N LYS A 2 -16.14 0.36 1.44
CA LYS A 2 -14.85 0.32 2.18
C LYS A 2 -13.68 0.36 1.20
N VAL A 3 -12.74 1.28 1.44
CA VAL A 3 -11.58 1.52 0.57
C VAL A 3 -10.29 1.36 1.37
N ALA A 4 -9.33 0.60 0.82
CA ALA A 4 -7.97 0.52 1.32
C ALA A 4 -7.06 1.42 0.48
N ASP A 5 -6.56 2.49 1.10
CA ASP A 5 -5.52 3.33 0.55
C ASP A 5 -4.15 2.83 1.04
N VAL A 6 -3.30 2.42 0.11
CA VAL A 6 -1.98 1.84 0.39
C VAL A 6 -0.91 2.76 -0.16
N LEU A 7 -0.01 3.22 0.71
CA LEU A 7 1.18 3.94 0.32
C LEU A 7 2.39 2.99 0.39
N ILE A 8 3.01 2.79 -0.77
CA ILE A 8 4.25 2.03 -0.91
C ILE A 8 5.39 3.04 -1.05
N VAL A 9 6.37 2.96 -0.16
CA VAL A 9 7.61 3.73 -0.26
C VAL A 9 8.73 2.81 -0.76
N GLU A 10 9.34 3.15 -1.89
CA GLU A 10 10.43 2.39 -2.52
C GLU A 10 11.67 3.26 -2.71
N ASP A 11 12.83 2.62 -2.82
CA ASP A 11 14.09 3.24 -3.24
C ASP A 11 14.65 2.54 -4.50
N LEU A 12 15.83 2.97 -4.97
CA LEU A 12 16.46 2.43 -6.19
C LEU A 12 16.84 0.95 -6.10
N SER A 13 17.17 0.48 -4.89
CA SER A 13 17.65 -0.87 -4.59
C SER A 13 16.52 -1.80 -4.14
N ASN A 14 15.46 -1.25 -3.53
CA ASN A 14 14.41 -1.98 -2.85
C ASN A 14 13.04 -1.65 -3.45
N LYS A 15 12.59 -2.53 -4.34
CA LYS A 15 11.27 -2.43 -5.00
C LYS A 15 10.28 -3.40 -4.37
N ILE A 16 9.05 -2.94 -4.16
CA ILE A 16 7.96 -3.72 -3.62
C ILE A 16 7.01 -4.09 -4.76
N SER A 17 6.77 -5.39 -4.90
CA SER A 17 5.82 -5.89 -5.89
C SER A 17 4.39 -5.59 -5.46
N GLU A 18 3.67 -4.83 -6.27
CA GLU A 18 2.25 -4.54 -6.07
C GLU A 18 1.40 -5.81 -6.01
N ASN A 19 1.80 -6.87 -6.74
CA ASN A 19 1.10 -8.15 -6.71
C ASN A 19 1.20 -8.81 -5.33
N LYS A 20 2.37 -8.74 -4.68
CA LYS A 20 2.55 -9.24 -3.30
C LYS A 20 1.73 -8.43 -2.29
N VAL A 21 1.62 -7.12 -2.50
CA VAL A 21 0.79 -6.24 -1.66
C VAL A 21 -0.69 -6.59 -1.81
N LYS A 22 -1.16 -6.81 -3.04
CA LYS A 22 -2.54 -7.27 -3.31
C LYS A 22 -2.82 -8.64 -2.69
N GLU A 23 -1.90 -9.59 -2.82
CA GLU A 23 -2.01 -10.91 -2.21
C GLU A 23 -2.09 -10.85 -0.68
N ALA A 24 -1.22 -10.02 -0.05
CA ALA A 24 -1.25 -9.80 1.39
C ALA A 24 -2.57 -9.17 1.86
N LEU A 25 -3.12 -8.22 1.10
CA LEU A 25 -4.42 -7.60 1.40
C LEU A 25 -5.57 -8.60 1.24
N SER A 26 -5.54 -9.49 0.24
CA SER A 26 -6.51 -10.57 0.08
C SER A 26 -6.53 -11.53 1.27
N ASN A 27 -5.38 -11.74 1.92
CA ASN A 27 -5.24 -12.64 3.08
C ASN A 27 -5.75 -12.04 4.42
N ILE A 28 -5.95 -10.72 4.51
CA ILE A 28 -6.40 -10.05 5.75
C ILE A 28 -7.92 -10.21 5.99
N ASN A 29 -8.58 -11.14 5.30
CA ASN A 29 -10.04 -11.36 5.37
C ASN A 29 -10.82 -10.09 5.00
N VAL A 30 -10.33 -9.43 3.96
CA VAL A 30 -10.77 -8.13 3.45
C VAL A 30 -11.98 -8.27 2.53
N ASN A 31 -12.87 -9.23 2.80
CA ASN A 31 -14.13 -9.44 2.05
C ASN A 31 -15.05 -8.22 2.08
N GLU A 32 -14.71 -7.21 2.88
CA GLU A 32 -15.40 -5.94 2.96
C GLU A 32 -14.72 -4.79 2.21
N VAL A 33 -13.43 -4.84 1.82
CA VAL A 33 -12.84 -3.74 1.03
C VAL A 33 -13.17 -3.94 -0.44
N GLU A 34 -14.03 -3.06 -0.93
CA GLU A 34 -14.53 -3.06 -2.30
C GLU A 34 -13.52 -2.45 -3.28
N LYS A 35 -12.56 -1.64 -2.80
CA LYS A 35 -11.56 -0.99 -3.64
C LYS A 35 -10.21 -0.80 -2.94
N VAL A 36 -9.15 -1.14 -3.66
CA VAL A 36 -7.77 -0.89 -3.24
C VAL A 36 -7.16 0.19 -4.12
N ILE A 37 -6.62 1.24 -3.51
CA ILE A 37 -5.90 2.33 -4.17
C ILE A 37 -4.44 2.24 -3.72
N ILE A 38 -3.52 2.03 -4.66
CA ILE A 38 -2.09 1.94 -4.37
C ILE A 38 -1.40 3.19 -4.90
N ASN A 39 -0.80 3.95 -3.99
CA ASN A 39 0.07 5.07 -4.30
C ASN A 39 1.52 4.65 -4.03
N LYS A 40 2.39 4.89 -4.99
CA LYS A 40 3.80 4.55 -4.89
C LYS A 40 4.64 5.82 -4.90
N VAL A 41 5.46 5.98 -3.88
CA VAL A 41 6.42 7.08 -3.77
C VAL A 41 7.82 6.49 -3.85
N HIS A 42 8.58 6.96 -4.84
CA HIS A 42 9.98 6.62 -4.98
C HIS A 42 10.82 7.71 -4.32
N ILE A 43 11.52 7.35 -3.26
CA ILE A 43 12.44 8.27 -2.59
C ILE A 43 13.85 7.93 -3.10
N PRO A 44 14.56 8.88 -3.73
CA PRO A 44 15.96 8.69 -4.12
C PRO A 44 16.82 8.74 -2.85
N SER A 45 16.72 7.73 -2.00
CA SER A 45 17.53 7.62 -0.80
C SER A 45 18.78 6.78 -1.07
N PHE A 46 19.94 7.34 -0.75
CA PHE A 46 21.20 6.64 -0.58
C PHE A 46 21.56 6.49 0.92
N SER A 47 20.62 6.78 1.82
CA SER A 47 20.85 6.70 3.27
C SER A 47 20.73 5.25 3.74
N ASP A 48 21.60 4.84 4.67
CA ASP A 48 21.51 3.56 5.38
C ASP A 48 20.22 3.43 6.23
N ASP A 49 19.51 4.55 6.44
CA ASP A 49 18.18 4.54 7.03
C ASP A 49 17.18 3.93 6.03
N ASN A 50 16.83 2.67 6.27
CA ASN A 50 15.81 1.92 5.53
C ASN A 50 14.42 2.53 5.78
N ILE A 51 14.10 3.65 5.13
CA ILE A 51 12.74 4.23 5.07
C ILE A 51 11.92 3.41 4.05
N ILE A 52 11.85 2.10 4.27
CA ILE A 52 11.02 1.18 3.51
C ILE A 52 9.82 0.87 4.38
N GLY A 53 8.62 1.16 3.88
CA GLY A 53 7.41 0.98 4.65
C GLY A 53 6.18 0.85 3.76
N ILE A 54 5.23 0.05 4.21
CA ILE A 54 3.88 -0.01 3.67
C ILE A 54 2.99 0.67 4.70
N HIS A 55 2.34 1.76 4.31
CA HIS A 55 1.33 2.40 5.14
C HIS A 55 -0.05 2.09 4.55
N VAL A 56 -0.93 1.51 5.37
CA VAL A 56 -2.29 1.11 4.95
C VAL A 56 -3.30 1.89 5.77
N ILE A 57 -4.17 2.62 5.08
CA ILE A 57 -5.32 3.30 5.68
C ILE A 57 -6.58 2.63 5.13
N VAL A 58 -7.41 2.08 6.02
CA VAL A 58 -8.71 1.53 5.66
C VAL A 58 -9.77 2.52 6.13
N ARG A 59 -10.64 2.97 5.21
CA ARG A 59 -11.71 3.91 5.52
C ARG A 59 -13.04 3.50 4.91
N GLU A 60 -14.11 3.84 5.62
CA GLU A 60 -15.47 3.80 5.07
C GLU A 60 -15.74 5.09 4.30
N VAL A 61 -16.22 4.95 3.07
CA VAL A 61 -16.60 6.06 2.20
C VAL A 61 -18.10 5.97 1.98
N ALA A 62 -18.82 7.03 2.33
CA ALA A 62 -20.22 7.20 1.99
C ALA A 62 -20.33 7.49 0.48
N GLU A 63 -21.17 6.73 -0.21
CA GLU A 63 -21.52 7.03 -1.60
C GLU A 63 -22.41 8.29 -1.62
N ALA A 64 -22.11 9.22 -2.52
CA ALA A 64 -22.85 10.46 -2.74
C ALA A 64 -23.97 10.25 -3.76
#